data_AF-A0A354B149-F1
#
_entry.id   AF-A0A354B149-F1
#
_cell.length_a   1.000
_cell.length_b   1.000
_cell.length_c   1.000
_cell.angle_alpha   90.00
_cell.angle_beta   90.00
_cell.angle_gamma   90.00
#
_symmetry.space_group_name_H-M   'P 1'
#
loop_
_entity.id
_entity.type
_entity.pdbx_description
1 polymer ?
#
loop_
_entity_poly.entity_id
_entity_poly.type
_entity_poly.pdbx_seq_one_letter_code
_entity_poly.pdbx_strand_id
1 'polypeptide(L)'
;NHAGHLPKTRLLVVLNDNDMSISPPVGALSTHLNRMRLSKPIQFLQDNAEEAIKNLPFLHGELPSELKTLKESMKRLAVPKLGAVFEELGFTYMGPIDGHDIAGMVRVFQQAHAHEGPVLVHVATTKGKGYAYAEADQVGYHAQNAFDLATGKAYPSSKPKPPSYSKVFGQTLVKLCEQDQSVVGITAAMATGTGLDLLEKALPAQYFDVGIAEQHAVTMAAGMACQGIKPVVAIYSTFLQRAYDQVIHDVGIQNLPVTFVLDRAGIVGADGPTHQGQYDI
;
A
#
# COMPACT_ATOMS: atom_id res chain seq x y z
N ASN A 1 -3.65 10.10 11.75
CA ASN A 1 -3.46 10.49 13.15
C ASN A 1 -3.27 12.00 13.30
N HIS A 2 -2.08 12.56 13.03
CA HIS A 2 -1.81 14.00 13.26
C HIS A 2 -2.80 14.94 12.53
N ALA A 3 -3.09 14.68 11.25
CA ALA A 3 -4.04 15.50 10.50
C ALA A 3 -5.43 15.57 11.14
N GLY A 4 -5.98 14.45 11.61
CA GLY A 4 -7.30 14.45 12.26
C GLY A 4 -7.31 14.99 13.69
N HIS A 5 -6.15 15.11 14.34
CA HIS A 5 -6.01 15.91 15.57
C HIS A 5 -6.14 17.42 15.29
N LEU A 6 -5.99 17.85 14.03
CA LEU A 6 -6.10 19.24 13.59
C LEU A 6 -7.39 19.46 12.79
N PRO A 7 -8.57 19.54 13.44
CA PRO A 7 -9.87 19.48 12.77
C PRO A 7 -10.16 20.69 11.86
N LYS A 8 -9.39 21.78 11.97
CA LYS A 8 -9.53 22.98 11.14
C LYS A 8 -8.57 23.00 9.94
N THR A 9 -7.66 22.03 9.85
CA THR A 9 -6.73 21.94 8.71
C THR A 9 -7.46 21.40 7.50
N ARG A 10 -7.66 22.24 6.49
CA ARG A 10 -8.21 21.81 5.20
C ARG A 10 -7.17 20.98 4.45
N LEU A 11 -7.31 19.67 4.54
CA LEU A 11 -6.44 18.69 3.89
C LEU A 11 -7.30 17.70 3.13
N LEU A 12 -7.08 17.57 1.82
CA LEU A 12 -7.69 16.52 1.01
C LEU A 12 -6.66 15.43 0.76
N VAL A 13 -6.96 14.21 1.21
CA VAL A 13 -6.20 13.00 0.93
C VAL A 13 -6.98 12.17 -0.10
N VAL A 14 -6.33 11.82 -1.20
CA VAL A 14 -6.91 10.92 -2.20
C VAL A 14 -6.24 9.56 -2.08
N LEU A 15 -6.99 8.57 -1.60
CA LEU A 15 -6.56 7.19 -1.57
C LEU A 15 -6.86 6.57 -2.94
N ASN A 16 -5.84 6.45 -3.78
CA ASN A 16 -5.89 5.70 -5.03
C ASN A 16 -5.69 4.21 -4.74
N ASP A 17 -6.79 3.48 -4.56
CA ASP A 17 -6.78 2.04 -4.31
C ASP A 17 -6.92 1.26 -5.61
N ASN A 18 -5.83 0.60 -6.02
CA ASN A 18 -5.78 -0.27 -7.20
C ASN A 18 -5.51 -1.75 -6.85
N ASP A 19 -5.62 -2.13 -5.57
CA ASP A 19 -5.32 -3.47 -5.06
C ASP A 19 -3.87 -3.93 -5.32
N MET A 20 -2.92 -2.99 -5.50
CA MET A 20 -1.52 -3.30 -5.81
C MET A 20 -0.55 -2.36 -5.08
N SER A 21 0.57 -2.91 -4.62
CA SER A 21 1.81 -2.14 -4.39
C SER A 21 2.72 -2.33 -5.60
N ILE A 22 3.92 -2.90 -5.42
CA ILE A 22 4.67 -3.56 -6.50
C ILE A 22 4.10 -4.97 -6.68
N SER A 23 4.18 -5.76 -5.60
CA SER A 23 3.46 -7.01 -5.39
C SER A 23 2.04 -6.74 -4.84
N PRO A 24 1.16 -7.76 -4.77
CA PRO A 24 -0.14 -7.62 -4.09
C PRO A 24 0.03 -7.06 -2.67
N PRO A 25 -0.84 -6.15 -2.22
CA PRO A 25 -0.67 -5.44 -0.95
C PRO A 25 -0.95 -6.37 0.23
N VAL A 26 -0.02 -6.43 1.16
CA VAL A 26 -0.17 -7.20 2.40
C VAL A 26 -0.71 -6.34 3.54
N GLY A 27 -1.30 -7.00 4.55
CA GLY A 27 -1.77 -6.37 5.78
C GLY A 27 -3.30 -6.36 5.97
N ALA A 28 -3.71 -6.07 7.20
CA ALA A 28 -5.13 -6.09 7.56
C ALA A 28 -5.92 -4.98 6.84
N LEU A 29 -5.30 -3.82 6.62
CA LEU A 29 -5.94 -2.69 5.96
C LEU A 29 -6.26 -2.98 4.48
N SER A 30 -5.31 -3.59 3.74
CA SER A 30 -5.52 -3.96 2.33
C SER A 30 -6.63 -4.99 2.17
N THR A 31 -6.72 -5.97 3.08
CA THR A 31 -7.80 -6.96 3.08
C THR A 31 -9.19 -6.31 3.22
N HIS A 32 -9.30 -5.25 4.04
CA HIS A 32 -10.56 -4.52 4.22
C HIS A 32 -10.86 -3.62 3.01
N LEU A 33 -9.86 -2.97 2.43
CA LEU A 33 -9.97 -2.17 1.20
C LEU A 33 -10.49 -3.02 0.02
N ASN A 34 -9.91 -4.21 -0.19
CA ASN A 34 -10.31 -5.12 -1.28
C ASN A 34 -11.76 -5.58 -1.18
N ARG A 35 -12.24 -5.90 0.03
CA ARG A 35 -13.65 -6.27 0.23
C ARG A 35 -14.60 -5.13 -0.12
N MET A 36 -14.21 -3.88 0.14
CA MET A 36 -15.01 -2.71 -0.20
C MET A 36 -15.00 -2.42 -1.70
N ARG A 37 -13.85 -2.54 -2.36
CA ARG A 37 -13.72 -2.36 -3.81
C ARG A 37 -14.63 -3.30 -4.60
N LEU A 38 -14.77 -4.54 -4.13
CA LEU A 38 -15.62 -5.56 -4.75
C LEU A 38 -17.11 -5.42 -4.40
N SER A 39 -17.46 -4.61 -3.40
CA SER A 39 -18.85 -4.31 -3.07
C SER A 39 -19.41 -3.29 -4.04
N LYS A 40 -20.69 -3.44 -4.46
CA LYS A 40 -21.34 -2.44 -5.32
C LYS A 40 -21.20 -1.07 -4.67
N PRO A 41 -20.83 -0.01 -5.44
CA PRO A 41 -20.71 1.33 -4.89
C PRO A 41 -21.97 1.66 -4.09
N ILE A 42 -21.82 1.94 -2.80
CA ILE A 42 -22.90 2.52 -2.02
C ILE A 42 -23.04 3.93 -2.58
N GLN A 43 -23.89 4.05 -3.60
CA GLN A 43 -24.31 5.33 -4.14
C GLN A 43 -24.85 6.09 -2.93
N PHE A 44 -24.12 7.13 -2.50
CA PHE A 44 -24.46 7.91 -1.33
C PHE A 44 -25.91 8.37 -1.48
N LEU A 45 -26.82 7.73 -0.74
CA LEU A 45 -28.24 8.06 -0.64
C LEU A 45 -28.42 9.37 0.18
N GLN A 46 -27.61 10.39 -0.09
CA GLN A 46 -27.81 11.72 0.51
C GLN A 46 -28.78 12.53 -0.36
N ASP A 47 -28.58 12.53 -1.68
CA ASP A 47 -29.39 13.36 -2.58
C ASP A 47 -30.85 12.90 -2.61
N ASN A 48 -31.10 11.59 -2.72
CA ASN A 48 -32.48 11.05 -2.74
C ASN A 48 -33.19 11.14 -1.37
N ALA A 49 -32.45 11.10 -0.26
CA ALA A 49 -33.06 11.17 1.07
C ALA A 49 -33.45 12.61 1.44
N GLU A 50 -32.61 13.60 1.10
CA GLU A 50 -32.95 15.01 1.34
C GLU A 50 -34.08 15.50 0.43
N GLU A 51 -34.17 14.98 -0.81
CA GLU A 51 -35.27 15.29 -1.72
C GLU A 51 -36.59 14.60 -1.30
N ALA A 52 -36.52 13.37 -0.77
CA ALA A 52 -37.68 12.68 -0.18
C ALA A 52 -38.18 13.35 1.11
N ILE A 53 -37.27 13.88 1.94
CA ILE A 53 -37.61 14.60 3.17
C ILE A 53 -38.20 16.00 2.87
N LYS A 54 -37.69 16.70 1.84
CA LYS A 54 -38.24 17.99 1.40
C LYS A 54 -39.66 17.91 0.83
N ASN A 55 -40.05 16.75 0.28
CA ASN A 55 -41.38 16.53 -0.28
C ASN A 55 -42.40 15.96 0.75
N LEU A 56 -42.01 15.79 2.01
CA LEU A 56 -42.94 15.43 3.08
C LEU A 56 -43.68 16.70 3.55
N PRO A 57 -45.01 16.79 3.40
CA PRO A 57 -45.77 18.03 3.62
C PRO A 57 -45.81 18.54 5.08
N PHE A 58 -45.10 17.88 6.01
CA PHE A 58 -45.16 18.15 7.45
C PHE A 58 -43.86 18.72 8.05
N LEU A 59 -42.80 18.94 7.26
CA LEU A 59 -41.49 19.40 7.76
C LEU A 59 -41.09 20.76 7.18
N HIS A 60 -41.83 21.81 7.56
CA HIS A 60 -41.44 23.21 7.30
C HIS A 60 -40.64 23.81 8.48
N GLY A 61 -39.76 23.02 9.12
CA GLY A 61 -38.97 23.44 10.28
C GLY A 61 -37.65 22.68 10.42
N GLU A 62 -36.79 23.14 11.34
CA GLU A 62 -35.53 22.47 11.65
C GLU A 62 -35.76 21.02 12.05
N LEU A 63 -34.96 20.10 11.49
CA LEU A 63 -34.98 18.67 11.84
C LEU A 63 -34.90 18.49 13.37
N PRO A 64 -35.86 17.79 13.99
CA PRO A 64 -35.80 17.43 15.39
C PRO A 64 -34.45 16.80 15.73
N SER A 65 -33.89 17.14 16.90
CA SER A 65 -32.59 16.62 17.36
C SER A 65 -32.53 15.09 17.32
N GLU A 66 -33.65 14.42 17.63
CA GLU A 66 -33.80 12.96 17.57
C GLU A 66 -33.58 12.39 16.15
N LEU A 67 -34.05 13.10 15.12
CA LEU A 67 -33.84 12.74 13.72
C LEU A 67 -32.40 13.00 13.26
N LYS A 68 -31.74 14.04 13.80
CA LYS A 68 -30.29 14.27 13.56
C LYS A 68 -29.46 13.13 14.15
N THR A 69 -29.73 12.74 15.40
CA THR A 69 -29.03 11.62 16.07
C THR A 69 -29.30 10.30 15.36
N LEU A 70 -30.52 10.07 14.85
CA LEU A 70 -30.84 8.91 14.04
C LEU A 70 -30.11 8.91 12.69
N LYS A 71 -30.05 10.05 11.99
CA LYS A 71 -29.30 10.21 10.72
C LYS A 71 -27.81 9.94 10.92
N GLU A 72 -27.22 10.45 12.00
CA GLU A 72 -25.82 10.16 12.37
C GLU A 72 -25.59 8.67 12.70
N SER A 73 -26.53 8.04 13.41
CA SER A 73 -26.46 6.62 13.75
C SER A 73 -26.60 5.72 12.52
N MET A 74 -27.51 6.05 11.59
CA MET A 74 -27.66 5.33 10.32
C MET A 74 -26.46 5.55 9.41
N LYS A 75 -25.86 6.76 9.39
CA LYS A 75 -24.62 7.03 8.68
C LYS A 75 -23.50 6.12 9.19
N ARG A 76 -23.33 5.97 10.50
CA ARG A 76 -22.34 5.05 11.10
C ARG A 76 -22.57 3.58 10.75
N LEU A 77 -23.81 3.14 10.57
CA LEU A 77 -24.15 1.79 10.14
C LEU A 77 -23.93 1.54 8.64
N ALA A 78 -24.06 2.60 7.82
CA ALA A 78 -23.89 2.56 6.37
C ALA A 78 -22.44 2.83 5.91
N VAL A 79 -21.64 3.51 6.74
CA VAL A 79 -20.21 3.71 6.50
C VAL A 79 -19.51 2.35 6.61
N PRO A 80 -18.79 1.92 5.57
CA PRO A 80 -18.02 0.69 5.65
C PRO A 80 -17.07 0.71 6.87
N LYS A 81 -16.80 -0.46 7.48
CA LYS A 81 -15.96 -0.57 8.69
C LYS A 81 -14.63 0.17 8.59
N LEU A 82 -14.07 0.31 7.40
CA LEU A 82 -12.84 1.09 7.20
C LEU A 82 -13.07 2.60 7.16
N GLY A 83 -14.17 3.06 6.56
CA GLY A 83 -14.55 4.47 6.64
C GLY A 83 -14.69 4.91 8.09
N ALA A 84 -15.23 4.04 8.95
CA ALA A 84 -15.31 4.29 10.39
C ALA A 84 -13.93 4.46 11.05
N VAL A 85 -12.91 3.68 10.65
CA VAL A 85 -11.54 3.86 11.16
C VAL A 85 -10.99 5.24 10.81
N PHE A 86 -11.19 5.71 9.57
CA PHE A 86 -10.73 7.04 9.17
C PHE A 86 -11.53 8.16 9.83
N GLU A 87 -12.84 7.97 10.01
CA GLU A 87 -13.70 8.90 10.76
C GLU A 87 -13.28 9.00 12.23
N GLU A 88 -12.97 7.87 12.88
CA GLU A 88 -12.41 7.84 14.24
C GLU A 88 -11.04 8.52 14.32
N LEU A 89 -10.25 8.45 13.26
CA LEU A 89 -8.98 9.17 13.13
C LEU A 89 -9.15 10.66 12.78
N GLY A 90 -10.38 11.18 12.71
CA GLY A 90 -10.68 12.60 12.50
C GLY A 90 -10.76 13.05 11.04
N PHE A 91 -10.94 12.13 10.09
CA PHE A 91 -11.18 12.45 8.69
C PHE A 91 -12.65 12.32 8.32
N THR A 92 -13.18 13.22 7.51
CA THR A 92 -14.39 12.93 6.76
C THR A 92 -14.07 11.94 5.65
N TYR A 93 -14.75 10.80 5.63
CA TYR A 93 -14.51 9.75 4.64
C TYR A 93 -15.54 9.80 3.50
N MET A 94 -15.08 9.77 2.25
CA MET A 94 -15.91 9.77 1.03
C MET A 94 -15.47 8.65 0.08
N GLY A 95 -16.29 7.61 -0.10
CA GLY A 95 -16.04 6.53 -1.06
C GLY A 95 -16.38 5.12 -0.52
N PRO A 96 -15.91 4.05 -1.18
CA PRO A 96 -15.13 4.06 -2.42
C PRO A 96 -15.94 4.60 -3.61
N ILE A 97 -15.30 5.34 -4.51
CA ILE A 97 -15.87 5.78 -5.80
C ILE A 97 -15.12 5.18 -6.98
N ASP A 98 -15.78 5.06 -8.12
CA ASP A 98 -15.14 4.60 -9.35
C ASP A 98 -14.17 5.66 -9.88
N GLY A 99 -12.87 5.34 -9.86
CA GLY A 99 -11.82 6.21 -10.36
C GLY A 99 -11.72 6.31 -11.88
N HIS A 100 -12.59 5.60 -12.60
CA HIS A 100 -12.72 5.69 -14.06
C HIS A 100 -13.96 6.48 -14.50
N ASP A 101 -14.83 6.90 -13.57
CA ASP A 101 -15.92 7.85 -13.83
C ASP A 101 -15.48 9.29 -13.49
N ILE A 102 -14.93 9.98 -14.49
CA ILE A 102 -14.44 11.36 -14.34
C ILE A 102 -15.56 12.30 -13.83
N ALA A 103 -16.79 12.15 -14.32
CA ALA A 103 -17.89 13.01 -13.91
C ALA A 103 -18.26 12.76 -12.43
N GLY A 104 -18.27 11.49 -12.01
CA GLY A 104 -18.41 11.10 -10.60
C GLY A 104 -17.31 11.66 -9.71
N MET A 105 -16.04 11.53 -10.13
CA MET A 105 -14.90 12.06 -9.39
C MET A 105 -14.97 13.58 -9.22
N VAL A 106 -15.33 14.33 -10.28
CA VAL A 106 -15.47 15.79 -10.20
C VAL A 106 -16.51 16.20 -9.16
N ARG A 107 -17.68 15.53 -9.15
CA ARG A 107 -18.74 15.81 -8.16
C ARG A 107 -18.24 15.59 -6.73
N VAL A 108 -17.57 14.48 -6.47
CA VAL A 108 -17.08 14.15 -5.13
C VAL A 108 -15.95 15.07 -4.70
N PHE A 109 -15.03 15.44 -5.60
CA PHE A 109 -13.98 16.40 -5.26
C PHE A 109 -14.52 17.80 -5.00
N GLN A 110 -15.58 18.24 -5.67
CA GLN A 110 -16.25 19.50 -5.34
C GLN A 110 -16.86 19.45 -3.92
N GLN A 111 -17.51 18.34 -3.56
CA GLN A 111 -18.04 18.14 -2.20
C GLN A 111 -16.91 18.11 -1.15
N ALA A 112 -15.84 17.37 -1.42
CA ALA A 112 -14.67 17.30 -0.55
C ALA A 112 -14.01 18.68 -0.35
N HIS A 113 -13.92 19.48 -1.41
CA HIS A 113 -13.35 20.82 -1.35
C HIS A 113 -14.19 21.79 -0.50
N ALA A 114 -15.51 21.62 -0.48
CA ALA A 114 -16.42 22.44 0.33
C ALA A 114 -16.36 22.12 1.84
N HIS A 115 -15.74 21.00 2.23
CA HIS A 115 -15.67 20.59 3.63
C HIS A 115 -14.60 21.38 4.40
N GLU A 116 -14.91 21.69 5.66
CA GLU A 116 -13.90 22.14 6.62
C GLU A 116 -13.23 20.93 7.27
N GLY A 117 -11.90 21.01 7.47
CA GLY A 117 -11.11 19.94 8.07
C GLY A 117 -10.59 18.87 7.09
N PRO A 118 -9.98 17.80 7.61
CA PRO A 118 -9.38 16.74 6.80
C PRO A 118 -10.44 15.85 6.14
N VAL A 119 -10.27 15.59 4.84
CA VAL A 119 -11.13 14.71 4.04
C VAL A 119 -10.29 13.63 3.39
N LEU A 120 -10.76 12.38 3.44
CA LEU A 120 -10.20 11.26 2.68
C LEU A 120 -11.20 10.81 1.62
N VAL A 121 -10.84 10.98 0.35
CA VAL A 121 -11.58 10.45 -0.79
C VAL A 121 -10.95 9.13 -1.22
N HIS A 122 -11.71 8.04 -1.11
CA HIS A 122 -11.28 6.72 -1.52
C HIS A 122 -11.73 6.46 -2.97
N VAL A 123 -10.75 6.35 -3.87
CA VAL A 123 -10.92 6.17 -5.30
C VAL A 123 -10.42 4.78 -5.70
N ALA A 124 -11.32 3.93 -6.20
CA ALA A 124 -10.99 2.61 -6.71
C ALA A 124 -10.55 2.70 -8.17
N THR A 125 -9.35 2.22 -8.50
CA THR A 125 -8.82 2.22 -9.87
C THR A 125 -8.31 0.84 -10.30
N THR A 126 -7.74 0.77 -11.50
CA THR A 126 -7.12 -0.43 -12.06
C THR A 126 -5.69 -0.07 -12.46
N LYS A 127 -4.69 -0.74 -11.88
CA LYS A 127 -3.28 -0.53 -12.26
C LYS A 127 -3.09 -0.94 -13.72
N GLY A 128 -2.48 -0.07 -14.53
CA GLY A 128 -2.31 -0.28 -15.96
C GLY A 128 -3.54 0.04 -16.82
N LYS A 129 -4.60 0.66 -16.26
CA LYS A 129 -5.85 0.96 -16.99
C LYS A 129 -5.60 1.57 -18.36
N GLY A 130 -6.27 1.02 -19.38
CA GLY A 130 -6.19 1.48 -20.76
C GLY A 130 -5.13 0.77 -21.59
N TYR A 131 -4.30 -0.08 -20.97
CA TYR A 131 -3.33 -0.91 -21.67
C TYR A 131 -3.44 -2.37 -21.26
N ALA A 132 -4.07 -3.19 -22.12
CA ALA A 132 -4.46 -4.56 -21.81
C ALA A 132 -3.31 -5.44 -21.27
N TYR A 133 -2.09 -5.27 -21.79
CA TYR A 133 -0.92 -6.02 -21.31
C TYR A 133 -0.51 -5.63 -19.89
N ALA A 134 -0.58 -4.34 -19.53
CA ALA A 134 -0.29 -3.89 -18.17
C ALA A 134 -1.42 -4.19 -17.19
N GLU A 135 -2.68 -4.21 -17.63
CA GLU A 135 -3.80 -4.68 -16.80
C GLU A 135 -3.67 -6.18 -16.48
N ALA A 136 -3.17 -6.98 -17.43
CA ALA A 136 -2.97 -8.42 -17.26
C ALA A 136 -1.73 -8.78 -16.44
N ASP A 137 -0.64 -8.00 -16.53
CA ASP A 137 0.61 -8.21 -15.78
C ASP A 137 1.05 -6.93 -15.03
N GLN A 138 0.33 -6.60 -13.97
CA GLN A 138 0.53 -5.38 -13.18
C GLN A 138 1.87 -5.33 -12.42
N VAL A 139 2.47 -6.50 -12.15
CA VAL A 139 3.77 -6.62 -11.48
C VAL A 139 4.88 -6.43 -12.51
N GLY A 140 4.85 -7.17 -13.62
CA GLY A 140 5.83 -7.04 -14.68
C GLY A 140 5.83 -5.66 -15.31
N TYR A 141 4.67 -5.01 -15.45
CA TYR A 141 4.55 -3.65 -15.99
C TYR A 141 4.79 -2.52 -14.99
N HIS A 142 5.10 -2.82 -13.72
CA HIS A 142 5.42 -1.77 -12.75
C HIS A 142 6.70 -1.00 -13.13
N ALA A 143 7.70 -1.71 -13.66
CA ALA A 143 8.95 -1.14 -14.14
C ALA A 143 9.42 -1.92 -15.38
N GLN A 144 9.12 -1.40 -16.56
CA GLN A 144 9.53 -2.00 -17.84
C GLN A 144 10.63 -1.18 -18.52
N ASN A 145 11.56 -1.91 -19.15
CA ASN A 145 12.44 -1.32 -20.15
C ASN A 145 11.64 -0.98 -21.40
N ALA A 146 12.24 -0.25 -22.35
CA ALA A 146 11.62 0.00 -23.65
C ALA A 146 11.01 -1.30 -24.24
N PHE A 147 9.74 -1.21 -24.63
CA PHE A 147 8.95 -2.32 -25.14
C PHE A 147 8.11 -1.86 -26.34
N ASP A 148 7.69 -2.82 -27.15
CA ASP A 148 6.79 -2.58 -28.27
C ASP A 148 5.35 -2.42 -27.76
N LEU A 149 4.76 -1.24 -27.99
CA LEU A 149 3.40 -0.92 -27.51
C LEU A 149 2.32 -1.84 -28.08
N ALA A 150 2.46 -2.30 -29.32
CA ALA A 150 1.46 -3.13 -29.98
C ALA A 150 1.47 -4.56 -29.45
N THR A 151 2.64 -5.08 -29.07
CA THR A 151 2.80 -6.47 -28.63
C THR A 151 2.97 -6.64 -27.13
N GLY A 152 3.29 -5.56 -26.41
CA GLY A 152 3.59 -5.60 -24.99
C GLY A 152 4.87 -6.39 -24.66
N LYS A 153 5.81 -6.48 -25.59
CA LYS A 153 7.04 -7.24 -25.41
C LYS A 153 8.25 -6.32 -25.33
N ALA A 154 9.10 -6.56 -24.35
CA ALA A 154 10.41 -5.93 -24.26
C ALA A 154 11.25 -6.29 -25.50
N TYR A 155 12.06 -5.34 -25.97
CA TYR A 155 12.97 -5.61 -27.06
C TYR A 155 14.05 -6.62 -26.63
N PRO A 156 14.27 -7.70 -27.38
CA PRO A 156 15.23 -8.73 -27.01
C PRO A 156 16.65 -8.14 -26.96
N SER A 157 17.40 -8.52 -25.91
CA SER A 157 18.82 -8.18 -25.81
C SER A 157 19.60 -8.88 -26.91
N SER A 158 20.44 -8.14 -27.63
CA SER A 158 21.33 -8.70 -28.65
C SER A 158 22.51 -9.50 -28.08
N LYS A 159 22.69 -9.49 -26.75
CA LYS A 159 23.78 -10.18 -26.05
C LYS A 159 23.27 -10.96 -24.83
N PRO A 160 23.88 -12.12 -24.49
CA PRO A 160 23.63 -12.80 -23.24
C PRO A 160 23.93 -11.87 -22.06
N LYS A 161 23.01 -11.76 -21.11
CA LYS A 161 23.23 -11.01 -19.87
C LYS A 161 23.60 -11.98 -18.75
N PRO A 162 24.58 -11.63 -17.89
CA PRO A 162 24.79 -12.39 -16.66
C PRO A 162 23.52 -12.35 -15.79
N PRO A 163 23.34 -13.32 -14.87
CA PRO A 163 22.25 -13.24 -13.91
C PRO A 163 22.39 -11.97 -13.06
N SER A 164 21.25 -11.40 -12.65
CA SER A 164 21.25 -10.27 -11.72
C SER A 164 21.72 -10.70 -10.33
N TYR A 165 22.29 -9.76 -9.57
CA TYR A 165 22.65 -9.99 -8.16
C TYR A 165 21.46 -10.49 -7.34
N SER A 166 20.28 -9.89 -7.50
CA SER A 166 19.03 -10.31 -6.84
C SER A 166 18.67 -11.76 -7.15
N LYS A 167 18.85 -12.21 -8.41
CA LYS A 167 18.57 -13.60 -8.79
C LYS A 167 19.56 -14.56 -8.13
N VAL A 168 20.85 -14.23 -8.13
CA VAL A 168 21.89 -15.05 -7.48
C VAL A 168 21.65 -15.12 -5.97
N PHE A 169 21.31 -14.00 -5.34
CA PHE A 169 20.95 -13.92 -3.93
C PHE A 169 19.72 -14.77 -3.61
N GLY A 170 18.60 -14.57 -4.30
CA GLY A 170 17.35 -15.31 -4.04
C GLY A 170 17.53 -16.82 -4.19
N GLN A 171 18.25 -17.28 -5.23
CA GLN A 171 18.56 -18.70 -5.41
C GLN A 171 19.46 -19.26 -4.30
N THR A 172 20.39 -18.44 -3.80
CA THR A 172 21.26 -18.83 -2.68
C THR A 172 20.46 -18.90 -1.38
N LEU A 173 19.61 -17.91 -1.12
CA LEU A 173 18.79 -17.88 0.10
C LEU A 173 17.83 -19.07 0.17
N VAL A 174 17.19 -19.45 -0.95
CA VAL A 174 16.35 -20.66 -1.00
C VAL A 174 17.14 -21.89 -0.54
N LYS A 175 18.35 -22.11 -1.06
CA LYS A 175 19.20 -23.25 -0.66
C LYS A 175 19.57 -23.22 0.83
N LEU A 176 19.81 -22.03 1.38
CA LEU A 176 20.11 -21.87 2.81
C LEU A 176 18.87 -22.19 3.66
N CYS A 177 17.70 -21.71 3.28
CA CYS A 177 16.43 -21.99 3.96
C CYS A 177 16.03 -23.47 3.88
N GLU A 178 16.33 -24.16 2.78
CA GLU A 178 16.12 -25.62 2.64
C GLU A 178 16.98 -26.43 3.62
N GLN A 179 18.16 -25.91 3.98
CA GLN A 179 19.12 -26.58 4.87
C GLN A 179 18.90 -26.23 6.34
N ASP A 180 18.34 -25.05 6.62
CA ASP A 180 18.14 -24.54 7.97
C ASP A 180 16.78 -23.84 8.09
N GLN A 181 15.84 -24.49 8.80
CA GLN A 181 14.50 -23.97 9.05
C GLN A 181 14.49 -22.71 9.92
N SER A 182 15.59 -22.39 10.62
CA SER A 182 15.71 -21.15 11.38
C SER A 182 16.03 -19.94 10.49
N VAL A 183 16.43 -20.13 9.22
CA VAL A 183 16.69 -19.02 8.30
C VAL A 183 15.39 -18.58 7.63
N VAL A 184 15.09 -17.29 7.69
CA VAL A 184 13.89 -16.71 7.08
C VAL A 184 14.24 -15.46 6.27
N GLY A 185 13.51 -15.24 5.18
CA GLY A 185 13.64 -14.04 4.34
C GLY A 185 12.54 -13.03 4.65
N ILE A 186 12.93 -11.78 4.87
CA ILE A 186 12.02 -10.66 5.14
C ILE A 186 12.22 -9.59 4.07
N THR A 187 11.12 -9.07 3.51
CA THR A 187 11.12 -7.93 2.58
C THR A 187 10.07 -6.89 2.98
N ALA A 188 10.19 -5.69 2.42
CA ALA A 188 9.24 -4.59 2.59
C ALA A 188 8.62 -4.23 1.22
N ALA A 189 7.65 -5.01 0.76
CA ALA A 189 6.96 -4.88 -0.54
C ALA A 189 7.85 -4.98 -1.80
N MET A 190 9.05 -5.58 -1.69
CA MET A 190 10.06 -5.60 -2.76
C MET A 190 10.44 -7.01 -3.21
N ALA A 191 9.55 -8.00 -3.05
CA ALA A 191 9.85 -9.41 -3.32
C ALA A 191 10.55 -9.66 -4.68
N THR A 192 10.00 -9.12 -5.76
CA THR A 192 10.58 -9.25 -7.11
C THR A 192 11.84 -8.42 -7.30
N GLY A 193 11.91 -7.26 -6.65
CA GLY A 193 13.05 -6.35 -6.69
C GLY A 193 14.30 -6.98 -6.08
N THR A 194 14.15 -7.62 -4.92
CA THR A 194 15.23 -8.26 -4.15
C THR A 194 15.40 -9.75 -4.45
N GLY A 195 14.56 -10.35 -5.30
CA GLY A 195 14.61 -11.78 -5.63
C GLY A 195 14.05 -12.71 -4.55
N LEU A 196 13.33 -12.17 -3.55
CA LEU A 196 12.62 -12.97 -2.54
C LEU A 196 11.33 -13.62 -3.08
N ASP A 197 10.85 -13.23 -4.25
CA ASP A 197 9.76 -13.94 -4.92
C ASP A 197 10.11 -15.42 -5.21
N LEU A 198 11.41 -15.74 -5.31
CA LEU A 198 11.89 -17.12 -5.41
C LEU A 198 11.68 -17.89 -4.09
N LEU A 199 11.96 -17.25 -2.94
CA LEU A 199 11.76 -17.84 -1.63
C LEU A 199 10.27 -17.98 -1.30
N GLU A 200 9.47 -16.96 -1.61
CA GLU A 200 8.01 -17.00 -1.48
C GLU A 200 7.40 -18.23 -2.17
N LYS A 201 7.85 -18.52 -3.40
CA LYS A 201 7.36 -19.67 -4.18
C LYS A 201 7.86 -21.01 -3.65
N ALA A 202 9.11 -21.09 -3.22
CA ALA A 202 9.74 -22.36 -2.82
C ALA A 202 9.40 -22.75 -1.38
N LEU A 203 9.47 -21.80 -0.43
CA LEU A 203 9.35 -22.01 1.00
C LEU A 203 8.51 -20.89 1.63
N PRO A 204 7.19 -20.82 1.35
CA PRO A 204 6.32 -19.73 1.78
C PRO A 204 6.27 -19.55 3.31
N ALA A 205 6.51 -20.61 4.09
CA ALA A 205 6.55 -20.54 5.55
C ALA A 205 7.79 -19.82 6.11
N GLN A 206 8.84 -19.65 5.31
CA GLN A 206 10.08 -18.95 5.67
C GLN A 206 10.19 -17.58 4.98
N TYR A 207 9.12 -17.11 4.34
CA TYR A 207 9.05 -15.82 3.65
C TYR A 207 8.07 -14.88 4.37
N PHE A 208 8.50 -13.63 4.57
CA PHE A 208 7.69 -12.60 5.19
C PHE A 208 7.75 -11.30 4.40
N ASP A 209 6.58 -10.75 4.05
CA ASP A 209 6.43 -9.41 3.49
C ASP A 209 5.68 -8.53 4.50
N VAL A 210 6.30 -7.44 4.93
CA VAL A 210 5.70 -6.49 5.87
C VAL A 210 4.98 -5.31 5.18
N GLY A 211 4.95 -5.29 3.85
CA GLY A 211 4.49 -4.14 3.06
C GLY A 211 5.52 -3.01 3.07
N ILE A 212 5.11 -1.79 2.73
CA ILE A 212 6.00 -0.62 2.71
C ILE A 212 6.20 -0.11 4.16
N ALA A 213 6.92 -0.91 4.96
CA ALA A 213 7.15 -0.68 6.38
C ALA A 213 8.56 -1.12 6.77
N GLU A 214 9.58 -0.44 6.24
CA GLU A 214 10.98 -0.80 6.45
C GLU A 214 11.37 -0.85 7.93
N GLN A 215 10.87 0.08 8.76
CA GLN A 215 11.08 0.04 10.21
C GLN A 215 10.55 -1.25 10.82
N HIS A 216 9.33 -1.65 10.43
CA HIS A 216 8.73 -2.89 10.92
C HIS A 216 9.53 -4.12 10.48
N ALA A 217 10.04 -4.16 9.24
CA ALA A 217 10.88 -5.25 8.77
C ALA A 217 12.09 -5.48 9.69
N VAL A 218 12.79 -4.40 10.05
CA VAL A 218 13.99 -4.46 10.88
C VAL A 218 13.67 -4.83 12.33
N THR A 219 12.69 -4.19 12.96
CA THR A 219 12.30 -4.52 14.34
C THR A 219 11.71 -5.93 14.45
N MET A 220 10.95 -6.39 13.46
CA MET A 220 10.44 -7.76 13.41
C MET A 220 11.59 -8.76 13.31
N ALA A 221 12.60 -8.48 12.47
CA ALA A 221 13.81 -9.28 12.38
C ALA A 221 14.55 -9.33 13.73
N ALA A 222 14.70 -8.20 14.42
CA ALA A 222 15.28 -8.16 15.76
C ALA A 222 14.53 -9.08 16.74
N GLY A 223 13.20 -9.00 16.77
CA GLY A 223 12.37 -9.86 17.61
C GLY A 223 12.50 -11.36 17.29
N MET A 224 12.54 -11.71 15.99
CA MET A 224 12.79 -13.07 15.53
C MET A 224 14.18 -13.57 15.97
N ALA A 225 15.20 -12.73 15.84
CA ALA A 225 16.57 -13.04 16.23
C ALA A 225 16.69 -13.34 17.74
N CYS A 226 15.96 -12.60 18.58
CA CYS A 226 15.87 -12.88 20.02
C CYS A 226 15.29 -14.27 20.35
N GLN A 227 14.56 -14.90 19.42
CA GLN A 227 13.98 -16.23 19.57
C GLN A 227 14.78 -17.32 18.85
N GLY A 228 16.01 -17.02 18.41
CA GLY A 228 16.91 -17.99 17.77
C GLY A 228 16.67 -18.21 16.28
N ILE A 229 15.81 -17.40 15.65
CA ILE A 229 15.65 -17.35 14.19
C ILE A 229 16.83 -16.54 13.60
N LYS A 230 17.22 -16.85 12.37
CA LYS A 230 18.28 -16.20 11.60
C LYS A 230 17.67 -15.37 10.46
N PRO A 231 17.14 -14.18 10.74
CA PRO A 231 16.45 -13.38 9.74
C PRO A 231 17.42 -12.75 8.75
N VAL A 232 17.05 -12.83 7.47
CA VAL A 232 17.70 -12.15 6.35
C VAL A 232 16.76 -11.07 5.84
N VAL A 233 17.07 -9.80 6.15
CA VAL A 233 16.32 -8.63 5.69
C VAL A 233 16.84 -8.20 4.33
N ALA A 234 16.08 -8.47 3.28
CA ALA A 234 16.38 -8.06 1.91
C ALA A 234 15.65 -6.76 1.59
N ILE A 235 16.43 -5.69 1.41
CA ILE A 235 15.93 -4.31 1.33
C ILE A 235 16.80 -3.50 0.37
N TYR A 236 16.25 -2.47 -0.27
CA TYR A 236 17.09 -1.57 -1.05
C TYR A 236 17.92 -0.68 -0.11
N SER A 237 19.19 -0.43 -0.45
CA SER A 237 20.08 0.45 0.33
C SER A 237 19.41 1.80 0.63
N THR A 238 18.81 2.42 -0.39
CA THR A 238 18.12 3.72 -0.23
C THR A 238 16.93 3.67 0.73
N PHE A 239 16.25 2.54 0.87
CA PHE A 239 15.07 2.42 1.73
C PHE A 239 15.43 2.00 3.15
N LEU A 240 16.59 1.36 3.35
CA LEU A 240 17.12 1.09 4.70
C LEU A 240 17.28 2.37 5.52
N GLN A 241 17.50 3.52 4.87
CA GLN A 241 17.54 4.84 5.52
C GLN A 241 16.30 5.12 6.39
N ARG A 242 15.12 4.57 6.04
CA ARG A 242 13.90 4.72 6.84
C ARG A 242 13.94 3.96 8.16
N ALA A 243 14.75 2.91 8.24
CA ALA A 243 14.90 2.02 9.39
C ALA A 243 16.24 2.22 10.13
N TYR A 244 16.91 3.36 9.93
CA TYR A 244 18.22 3.65 10.52
C TYR A 244 18.23 3.51 12.05
N ASP A 245 17.20 4.04 12.71
CA ASP A 245 17.01 3.95 14.16
C ASP A 245 16.85 2.48 14.60
N GLN A 246 16.04 1.69 13.90
CA GLN A 246 15.81 0.28 14.21
C GLN A 246 17.07 -0.57 14.01
N VAL A 247 17.89 -0.26 12.99
CA VAL A 247 19.19 -0.93 12.78
C VAL A 247 20.10 -0.69 13.98
N ILE A 248 20.15 0.53 14.51
CA ILE A 248 21.01 0.86 15.65
C ILE A 248 20.42 0.29 16.95
N HIS A 249 19.19 0.68 17.28
CA HIS A 249 18.62 0.47 18.59
C HIS A 249 18.09 -0.95 18.79
N ASP A 250 17.36 -1.49 17.81
CA ASP A 250 16.73 -2.79 17.96
C ASP A 250 17.72 -3.93 17.67
N VAL A 251 18.61 -3.73 16.69
CA VAL A 251 19.58 -4.75 16.24
C VAL A 251 20.98 -4.52 16.82
N GLY A 252 21.59 -3.37 16.53
CA GLY A 252 23.01 -3.11 16.77
C GLY A 252 23.41 -3.11 18.24
N ILE A 253 22.68 -2.39 19.11
CA ILE A 253 22.96 -2.31 20.55
C ILE A 253 22.94 -3.68 21.22
N GLN A 254 22.02 -4.54 20.81
CA GLN A 254 21.87 -5.90 21.34
C GLN A 254 22.78 -6.92 20.63
N ASN A 255 23.50 -6.50 19.58
CA ASN A 255 24.34 -7.35 18.74
C ASN A 255 23.58 -8.59 18.21
N LEU A 256 22.35 -8.38 17.71
CA LEU A 256 21.49 -9.46 17.26
C LEU A 256 21.95 -10.02 15.90
N PRO A 257 21.79 -11.33 15.65
CA PRO A 257 22.20 -11.98 14.40
C PRO A 257 21.21 -11.72 13.24
N VAL A 258 21.02 -10.46 12.88
CA VAL A 258 20.22 -10.04 11.72
C VAL A 258 21.15 -9.83 10.52
N THR A 259 20.89 -10.52 9.41
CA THR A 259 21.64 -10.33 8.17
C THR A 259 20.91 -9.33 7.28
N PHE A 260 21.58 -8.24 6.91
CA PHE A 260 21.06 -7.28 5.94
C PHE A 260 21.63 -7.55 4.56
N VAL A 261 20.75 -7.66 3.56
CA VAL A 261 21.12 -7.78 2.15
C VAL A 261 20.61 -6.54 1.44
N LEU A 262 21.56 -5.65 1.11
CA LEU A 262 21.28 -4.35 0.52
C LEU A 262 21.34 -4.45 -1.00
N ASP A 263 20.17 -4.55 -1.62
CA ASP A 263 20.05 -4.46 -3.08
C ASP A 263 20.07 -2.98 -3.51
N ARG A 264 20.36 -2.70 -4.79
CA ARG A 264 20.42 -1.31 -5.33
C ARG A 264 21.38 -0.39 -4.54
N ALA A 265 22.44 -0.95 -3.96
CA ALA A 265 23.53 -0.18 -3.37
C ALA A 265 24.31 0.56 -4.48
N GLY A 266 24.70 1.80 -4.21
CA GLY A 266 25.36 2.70 -5.14
C GLY A 266 24.41 3.41 -6.11
N ILE A 267 24.90 3.65 -7.34
CA ILE A 267 24.17 4.43 -8.34
C ILE A 267 23.17 3.57 -9.11
N VAL A 268 21.88 3.92 -9.07
CA VAL A 268 20.79 3.14 -9.71
C VAL A 268 20.32 3.69 -11.07
N GLY A 269 20.86 4.83 -11.50
CA GLY A 269 20.59 5.39 -12.83
C GLY A 269 19.23 6.10 -12.94
N ALA A 270 18.31 5.52 -13.72
CA ALA A 270 17.09 6.20 -14.19
C ALA A 270 16.07 6.50 -13.08
N ASP A 271 16.11 5.76 -11.97
CA ASP A 271 15.22 5.99 -10.82
C ASP A 271 15.52 7.31 -10.08
N GLY A 272 16.63 7.98 -10.45
CA GLY A 272 16.93 9.35 -10.02
C GLY A 272 17.51 9.44 -8.59
N PRO A 273 17.71 10.68 -8.09
CA PRO A 273 18.41 10.93 -6.82
C PRO A 273 17.71 10.32 -5.60
N THR A 274 16.39 10.12 -5.65
CA THR A 274 15.59 9.57 -4.54
C THR A 274 15.78 8.07 -4.33
N HIS A 275 16.39 7.37 -5.28
CA HIS A 275 16.62 5.92 -5.21
C HIS A 275 18.11 5.54 -5.12
N GLN A 276 19.01 6.54 -5.06
CA GLN A 276 20.44 6.28 -4.97
C GLN A 276 20.80 5.70 -3.60
N GLY A 277 21.28 4.46 -3.58
CA GLY A 277 21.77 3.81 -2.36
C GLY A 277 23.20 4.24 -2.02
N GLN A 278 23.43 5.53 -1.77
CA GLN A 278 24.79 6.09 -1.62
C GLN A 278 25.25 6.25 -0.16
N TYR A 279 24.41 5.90 0.82
CA TYR A 279 24.60 6.30 2.22
C TYR A 279 24.60 5.11 3.20
N ASP A 280 24.75 3.88 2.70
CA ASP A 280 24.83 2.68 3.56
C ASP A 280 26.23 2.39 4.12
N ILE A 281 27.26 3.09 3.64
CA ILE A 281 28.67 3.03 4.09
C ILE A 281 29.04 4.38 4.72
#